data_AF-A0A4R1GLA2-F1
#
_entry.id   AF-A0A4R1GLA2-F1
#
_cell.length_a   1.000
_cell.length_b   1.000
_cell.length_c   1.000
_cell.angle_alpha   90.00
_cell.angle_beta   90.00
_cell.angle_gamma   90.00
#
_symmetry.space_group_name_H-M   'P 1'
#
loop_
_entity.id
_entity.type
_entity.pdbx_description
1 polymer ?
#
loop_
_entity_poly.entity_id
_entity_poly.type
_entity_poly.pdbx_seq_one_letter_code
_entity_poly.pdbx_strand_id
1 'polypeptide(L)' 'MSKSIKVQVKHKSDAPEDPAVTAKHDEALHFVQGLRKKGDNVKVMVDKLNEHGHLRPDGEPWDYDSLNSFIHEEKI' A
#
# COMPACT_ATOMS: atom_id res chain seq x y z
N MET A 1 12.93 -8.09 36.06
CA MET A 1 12.60 -9.17 35.09
C MET A 1 12.03 -8.51 33.84
N SER A 2 12.87 -8.25 32.84
CA SER A 2 12.45 -7.57 31.60
C SER A 2 11.96 -8.63 30.62
N LYS A 3 10.64 -8.66 30.39
CA LYS A 3 10.01 -9.59 29.43
C LYS A 3 10.34 -9.14 28.01
N SER A 4 11.35 -9.75 27.41
CA SER A 4 11.70 -9.56 26.00
C SER A 4 10.60 -10.13 25.11
N ILE A 5 9.83 -9.26 24.46
CA ILE A 5 8.80 -9.63 23.50
C ILE A 5 9.50 -10.19 22.26
N LYS A 6 9.48 -11.51 22.09
CA LYS A 6 9.90 -12.19 20.86
C LYS A 6 8.81 -12.01 19.81
N VAL A 7 8.94 -10.99 18.98
CA VAL A 7 8.10 -10.82 17.79
C VAL A 7 8.55 -11.88 16.77
N GLN A 8 7.79 -12.96 16.65
CA GLN A 8 7.98 -13.94 15.58
C GLN A 8 7.39 -13.38 14.30
N VAL A 9 8.25 -12.80 13.45
CA VAL A 9 7.90 -12.43 12.08
C VAL A 9 7.68 -13.72 11.31
N LYS A 10 6.41 -14.05 11.09
CA LYS A 10 5.98 -15.22 10.33
C LYS A 10 6.11 -14.87 8.85
N HIS A 11 7.28 -15.15 8.28
CA HIS A 11 7.55 -15.01 6.84
C HIS A 11 6.54 -15.84 6.05
N LYS A 12 5.68 -15.15 5.28
CA LYS A 12 5.03 -15.72 4.11
C LYS A 12 6.06 -15.69 2.97
N SER A 13 6.23 -16.84 2.34
CA SER A 13 6.93 -17.16 1.09
C SER A 13 6.86 -16.04 0.03
N ASP A 14 7.75 -15.85 -0.94
CA ASP A 14 9.09 -16.34 -1.29
C ASP A 14 9.49 -15.52 -2.54
N ALA A 15 10.22 -14.44 -2.34
CA ALA A 15 11.01 -13.70 -3.34
C ALA A 15 11.86 -12.69 -2.55
N PRO A 16 13.07 -12.33 -2.99
CA PRO A 16 13.72 -11.15 -2.44
C PRO A 16 12.85 -9.95 -2.83
N GLU A 17 11.95 -9.52 -1.94
CA GLU A 17 11.25 -8.26 -2.12
C GLU A 17 12.33 -7.19 -2.13
N ASP A 18 12.64 -6.73 -3.33
CA ASP A 18 13.60 -5.67 -3.57
C ASP A 18 13.21 -4.53 -2.61
N PRO A 19 14.12 -4.00 -1.78
CA PRO A 19 13.77 -2.95 -0.82
C PRO A 19 13.11 -1.73 -1.49
N ALA A 20 13.32 -1.56 -2.80
CA ALA A 20 12.61 -0.61 -3.63
C ALA A 20 11.11 -0.91 -3.80
N VAL A 21 10.69 -2.19 -3.89
CA VAL A 21 9.29 -2.61 -4.01
C VAL A 21 8.56 -2.39 -2.69
N THR A 22 9.17 -2.76 -1.55
CA THR A 22 8.60 -2.49 -0.22
C THR A 22 8.44 -1.00 0.03
N ALA A 23 9.43 -0.18 -0.34
CA ALA A 23 9.35 1.27 -0.20
C ALA A 23 8.19 1.87 -1.03
N LYS A 24 8.00 1.40 -2.27
CA LYS A 24 6.87 1.82 -3.12
C LYS A 24 5.53 1.39 -2.56
N HIS A 25 5.46 0.21 -1.96
CA HIS A 25 4.25 -0.28 -1.32
C HIS A 25 3.87 0.56 -0.09
N ASP A 26 4.83 0.85 0.79
CA ASP A 26 4.63 1.71 1.96
C ASP A 26 4.24 3.15 1.55
N GLU A 27 4.85 3.67 0.50
CA GLU A 27 4.52 4.98 -0.07
C GLU A 27 3.06 5.00 -0.57
N ALA A 28 2.68 4.03 -1.40
CA ALA A 28 1.31 3.89 -1.88
C ALA A 28 0.32 3.76 -0.72
N LEU A 29 0.63 2.94 0.28
CA LEU A 29 -0.19 2.77 1.47
C LEU A 29 -0.44 4.10 2.19
N HIS A 30 0.64 4.89 2.38
CA HIS A 30 0.56 6.19 3.03
C HIS A 30 -0.37 7.15 2.28
N PHE A 31 -0.27 7.22 0.95
CA PHE A 31 -1.12 8.07 0.13
C PHE A 31 -2.58 7.62 0.15
N VAL A 32 -2.82 6.32 -0.05
CA VAL A 32 -4.16 5.74 -0.03
C VAL A 32 -4.85 5.98 1.31
N GLN A 33 -4.16 5.76 2.43
CA GLN A 33 -4.68 6.08 3.76
C GLN A 33 -4.96 7.58 3.92
N GLY A 34 -4.07 8.44 3.44
CA GLY A 34 -4.24 9.90 3.49
C GLY A 34 -5.48 10.37 2.75
N LEU A 35 -5.74 9.84 1.56
CA LEU A 35 -6.91 10.17 0.75
C LEU A 35 -8.18 9.54 1.33
N ARG A 36 -8.11 8.32 1.86
CA ARG A 36 -9.24 7.65 2.51
C ARG A 36 -9.70 8.39 3.76
N LYS A 37 -8.75 8.88 4.59
CA LYS A 37 -9.04 9.73 5.76
C LYS A 37 -9.72 11.05 5.38
N LYS A 38 -9.45 11.60 4.20
CA LYS A 38 -10.14 12.78 3.67
C LYS A 38 -11.56 12.49 3.20
N GLY A 39 -11.94 11.22 3.07
CA GLY A 39 -13.23 10.80 2.54
C GLY A 39 -13.31 10.90 1.00
N ASP A 40 -12.16 10.89 0.32
CA ASP A 40 -12.12 10.88 -1.14
C ASP A 40 -12.73 9.56 -1.68
N ASN A 41 -13.47 9.65 -2.78
CA ASN A 41 -13.98 8.48 -3.49
C ASN A 41 -12.83 7.74 -4.19
N VAL A 42 -12.94 6.41 -4.32
CA VAL A 42 -11.90 5.56 -4.94
C VAL A 42 -11.50 6.06 -6.34
N LYS A 43 -12.46 6.53 -7.16
CA LYS A 43 -12.14 7.15 -8.47
C LYS A 43 -11.24 8.38 -8.34
N VAL A 44 -11.57 9.29 -7.43
CA VAL A 44 -10.78 10.50 -7.16
C VAL A 44 -9.40 10.14 -6.61
N MET A 45 -9.32 9.06 -5.84
CA MET A 45 -8.05 8.55 -5.32
C MET A 45 -7.16 8.02 -6.46
N VAL A 46 -7.74 7.25 -7.40
CA VAL A 46 -7.04 6.78 -8.60
C VAL A 46 -6.50 7.96 -9.40
N ASP A 47 -7.33 8.95 -9.69
CA ASP A 47 -6.92 10.13 -10.45
C ASP A 47 -5.77 10.86 -9.75
N LYS A 48 -5.87 11.09 -8.44
CA LYS A 48 -4.80 11.75 -7.65
C LYS A 48 -3.51 10.93 -7.64
N LEU A 49 -3.59 9.62 -7.43
CA LEU A 49 -2.39 8.77 -7.42
C LEU A 49 -1.70 8.82 -8.79
N ASN A 50 -2.45 8.71 -9.88
CA ASN A 50 -1.91 8.76 -11.23
C ASN A 50 -1.40 10.15 -11.63
N GLU A 51 -2.10 11.23 -11.26
CA GLU A 51 -1.67 12.63 -11.50
C GLU A 51 -0.34 12.95 -10.80
N HIS A 52 -0.15 12.43 -9.58
CA HIS A 52 1.08 12.59 -8.82
C HIS A 52 2.18 11.59 -9.20
N GLY A 53 1.92 10.67 -10.14
CA GLY A 53 2.87 9.65 -10.57
C GLY A 53 3.12 8.55 -9.53
N HIS A 54 2.23 8.40 -8.55
CA HIS A 54 2.25 7.28 -7.61
C HIS A 54 1.71 6.04 -8.32
N LEU A 55 2.63 5.27 -8.89
CA LEU A 55 2.31 3.99 -9.51
C LEU A 55 2.03 2.93 -8.44
N ARG A 56 1.39 1.84 -8.86
CA ARG A 56 1.25 0.63 -8.05
C ARG A 56 2.61 0.00 -7.75
N PRO A 57 2.69 -0.93 -6.78
CA PRO A 57 3.93 -1.66 -6.46
C PRO A 57 4.53 -2.44 -7.63
N ASP A 58 3.72 -2.79 -8.63
CA ASP A 58 4.13 -3.46 -9.87
C ASP A 58 4.63 -2.48 -10.95
N GLY A 59 4.51 -1.16 -10.72
CA GLY A 59 4.92 -0.11 -11.67
C GLY A 59 3.85 0.29 -12.67
N GLU A 60 2.63 -0.27 -12.59
CA GLU A 60 1.51 0.12 -13.44
C GLU A 60 0.69 1.27 -12.81
N PRO A 61 -0.06 2.06 -13.60
CA PRO A 61 -0.98 3.05 -13.06
C PRO A 61 -2.08 2.40 -12.22
N TRP A 62 -2.66 3.15 -11.29
CA TRP A 62 -3.80 2.69 -10.52
C TRP A 62 -5.05 2.64 -11.38
N ASP A 63 -5.75 1.53 -11.30
CA ASP A 63 -7.12 1.38 -11.76
C ASP A 63 -8.08 1.28 -10.58
N TYR A 64 -9.36 1.55 -10.82
CA TYR A 64 -10.40 1.45 -9.80
C TYR A 64 -10.40 0.09 -9.08
N ASP A 65 -10.35 -1.01 -9.83
CA ASP A 65 -10.40 -2.35 -9.26
C ASP A 65 -9.14 -2.70 -8.47
N SER A 66 -7.97 -2.25 -8.95
CA SER A 66 -6.70 -2.46 -8.27
C SER A 66 -6.63 -1.69 -6.95
N LEU A 67 -7.05 -0.43 -6.96
CA LEU A 67 -7.06 0.41 -5.77
C LEU A 67 -8.11 -0.05 -4.77
N ASN A 68 -9.28 -0.44 -5.24
CA ASN A 68 -10.33 -0.98 -4.39
C ASN A 68 -9.88 -2.28 -3.72
N SER A 69 -9.26 -3.20 -4.48
CA SER A 69 -8.68 -4.43 -3.93
C SER A 69 -7.61 -4.12 -2.88
N PHE A 70 -6.70 -3.20 -3.18
CA PHE A 70 -5.64 -2.78 -2.26
C PHE A 70 -6.19 -2.21 -0.94
N ILE A 71 -7.19 -1.32 -1.00
CA ILE A 71 -7.87 -0.78 0.18
C ILE A 71 -8.52 -1.89 1.02
N HIS A 72 -9.16 -2.86 0.36
CA HIS A 72 -9.79 -4.00 1.03
C HIS A 72 -8.78 -4.96 1.66
N GLU A 73 -7.66 -5.24 0.99
CA GLU A 73 -6.58 -6.10 1.48
C GLU A 73 -5.89 -5.48 2.71
N GLU A 74 -5.58 -4.19 2.63
CA GLU A 74 -4.93 -3.42 3.69
C GLU A 74 -5.90 -2.97 4.80
N LYS A 75 -7.20 -3.29 4.66
CA LYS A 75 -8.28 -2.99 5.61
C LYS A 75 -8.39 -1.49 5.97
N ILE A 76 -8.31 -0.62 4.97
CA ILE A 76 -8.36 0.85 5.09
C ILE A 76 -9.78 1.40 4.91
#